data_AF-A0A536ZNR1-F1
#
_entry.id   AF-A0A536ZNR1-F1
#
_cell.length_a   1.000
_cell.length_b   1.000
_cell.length_c   1.000
_cell.angle_alpha   90.00
_cell.angle_beta   90.00
_cell.angle_gamma   90.00
#
_symmetry.space_group_name_H-M   'P 1'
#
loop_
_entity.id
_entity.type
_entity.pdbx_description
1 polymer ?
#
loop_
_entity_poly.entity_id
_entity_poly.type
_entity_poly.pdbx_seq_one_letter_code
_entity_poly.pdbx_strand_id
1 'polypeptide(L)'
;EAMAMERPVVATSAAAAALTARPGIDLEVADDAAAFAAKVLAVMDPAAGDRMGQRARARILADYAWASRFARLDELIARGETPRPAPTPASTSPGPEAAAVSAR
;
A
#
# COMPACT_ATOMS: atom_id res chain seq x y z
N GLU A 1 4.50 -2.18 6.70
CA GLU A 1 3.39 -1.67 7.54
C GLU A 1 3.83 -1.27 8.95
N ALA A 2 4.46 -2.16 9.72
CA ALA A 2 4.90 -1.87 11.10
C ALA A 2 5.60 -0.51 11.28
N MET A 3 6.57 -0.18 10.40
CA MET A 3 7.24 1.13 10.41
C MET A 3 6.28 2.32 10.20
N ALA A 4 5.26 2.17 9.36
CA ALA A 4 4.25 3.21 9.15
C ALA A 4 3.44 3.44 10.44
N MET A 5 3.27 2.42 11.27
CA MET A 5 2.52 2.44 12.52
C MET A 5 3.40 2.80 13.75
N GLU A 6 4.57 3.41 13.54
CA GLU A 6 5.55 3.72 14.60
C GLU A 6 5.94 2.53 15.47
N ARG A 7 5.88 1.31 14.93
CA ARG A 7 6.34 0.13 15.67
C ARG A 7 7.83 -0.06 15.46
N PRO A 8 8.63 -0.33 16.52
CA PRO A 8 10.01 -0.77 16.34
C PRO A 8 10.03 -2.09 15.56
N VAL A 9 11.00 -2.23 14.66
CA VAL A 9 11.11 -3.37 13.75
C VAL A 9 12.50 -3.98 13.85
N VAL A 10 12.53 -5.30 14.00
CA VAL A 10 13.71 -6.13 13.75
C VAL A 10 13.38 -6.98 12.53
N ALA A 11 14.26 -6.98 11.52
CA ALA A 11 14.04 -7.72 10.28
C ALA A 11 15.33 -8.40 9.81
N THR A 12 15.22 -9.32 8.86
CA THR A 12 16.39 -9.85 8.15
C THR A 12 16.90 -8.84 7.13
N SER A 13 18.16 -8.98 6.70
CA SER A 13 18.76 -8.14 5.66
C SER A 13 17.96 -8.22 4.35
N ALA A 14 17.49 -9.41 3.99
CA ALA A 14 16.64 -9.63 2.82
C ALA A 14 15.33 -8.84 2.87
N ALA A 15 14.66 -8.80 4.03
CA ALA A 15 13.43 -8.02 4.20
C ALA A 15 13.72 -6.51 4.24
N ALA A 16 14.81 -6.10 4.89
CA ALA A 16 15.21 -4.70 4.98
C ALA A 16 15.62 -4.10 3.63
N ALA A 17 16.17 -4.89 2.71
CA ALA A 17 16.63 -4.43 1.40
C ALA A 17 15.52 -3.85 0.51
N ALA A 18 14.25 -4.20 0.76
CA ALA A 18 13.10 -3.62 0.06
C ALA A 18 12.75 -2.20 0.54
N LEU A 19 13.36 -1.74 1.63
CA LEU A 19 13.09 -0.47 2.28
C LEU A 19 14.27 0.48 2.12
N THR A 20 14.00 1.79 1.98
CA THR A 20 15.02 2.86 2.03
C THR A 20 15.43 3.20 3.47
N ALA A 21 15.10 2.30 4.39
CA ALA A 21 15.30 2.47 5.81
C ALA A 21 16.75 2.17 6.21
N ARG A 22 17.27 2.89 7.20
CA ARG A 22 18.66 2.78 7.64
C ARG A 22 18.78 1.79 8.80
N PRO A 23 19.54 0.69 8.66
CA PRO A 23 19.80 -0.26 9.75
C PRO A 23 20.42 0.42 10.97
N GLY A 24 19.99 0.04 12.17
CA GLY A 24 20.41 0.63 13.46
C GLY A 24 19.79 2.00 13.76
N ILE A 25 19.01 2.58 12.83
CA ILE A 25 18.36 3.88 13.02
C ILE A 25 16.85 3.74 12.88
N ASP A 26 16.39 3.34 11.70
CA ASP A 26 14.97 3.27 11.37
C ASP A 26 14.41 1.86 11.66
N LEU A 27 15.26 0.84 11.66
CA LEU A 27 14.98 -0.54 12.07
C LEU A 27 16.27 -1.24 12.50
N GLU A 28 16.15 -2.40 13.15
CA GLU A 28 17.26 -3.31 13.40
C GLU A 28 17.32 -4.44 12.37
N VAL A 29 18.54 -4.90 12.06
CA VAL A 29 18.77 -5.99 11.10
C VAL A 29 19.57 -7.10 11.76
N ALA A 30 19.11 -8.35 11.64
CA ALA A 30 19.85 -9.56 11.98
C ALA A 30 19.37 -10.75 11.15
N ASP A 31 20.31 -11.63 10.77
CA ASP A 31 20.05 -12.78 9.90
C ASP A 31 20.12 -14.13 10.62
N ASP A 32 20.69 -14.17 11.82
CA ASP A 32 20.70 -15.35 12.69
C ASP A 32 19.77 -15.19 13.90
N ALA A 33 19.34 -16.33 14.44
CA ALA A 33 18.35 -16.37 15.51
C ALA A 33 18.82 -15.70 16.82
N ALA A 34 20.10 -15.85 17.18
CA ALA A 34 20.62 -15.31 18.43
C ALA A 34 20.71 -13.78 18.37
N ALA A 35 21.24 -13.23 17.28
CA ALA A 35 21.30 -11.80 17.06
C ALA A 35 19.91 -11.17 16.93
N PHE A 36 18.98 -11.86 16.25
CA PHE A 36 17.58 -11.40 16.13
C PHE A 36 16.91 -11.31 17.51
N ALA A 37 17.02 -12.36 18.32
CA ALA A 37 16.47 -12.37 19.67
C ALA A 37 17.06 -11.26 20.55
N ALA A 38 18.38 -11.07 20.51
CA ALA A 38 19.04 -10.00 21.26
C ALA A 38 18.52 -8.60 20.86
N LYS A 39 18.34 -8.35 19.55
CA LYS A 39 17.80 -7.09 19.04
C LYS A 39 16.32 -6.90 19.41
N VAL A 40 15.52 -7.97 19.38
CA VAL A 40 14.13 -7.92 19.85
C VAL A 40 14.06 -7.49 21.32
N LEU A 41 14.87 -8.10 22.18
CA LEU A 41 14.93 -7.71 23.60
C LEU A 41 15.40 -6.27 23.78
N ALA A 42 16.37 -5.81 22.98
CA ALA A 42 16.86 -4.44 23.05
C ALA A 42 15.79 -3.39 22.67
N VAL A 43 14.97 -3.66 21.65
CA VAL A 43 13.90 -2.74 21.23
C VAL A 43 12.65 -2.80 22.10
N MET A 44 12.57 -3.74 23.05
CA MET A 44 11.50 -3.79 24.05
C MET A 44 11.68 -2.75 25.17
N ASP A 45 12.84 -2.12 25.31
CA ASP A 45 12.99 -0.90 26.11
C ASP A 45 12.07 0.20 25.53
N PRO A 46 11.06 0.69 26.26
CA PRO A 46 10.06 1.60 25.70
C PRO A 46 10.69 2.85 25.08
N ALA A 47 11.68 3.43 25.76
CA ALA A 47 12.30 4.66 25.29
C ALA A 47 13.09 4.44 23.98
N ALA A 48 13.85 3.34 23.87
CA ALA A 48 14.56 3.00 22.64
C ALA A 48 13.60 2.61 21.51
N GLY A 49 12.61 1.77 21.80
CA GLY A 49 11.60 1.29 20.87
C GLY A 49 10.77 2.42 20.27
N ASP A 50 10.26 3.33 21.10
CA ASP A 50 9.44 4.47 20.66
C ASP A 50 10.25 5.42 19.77
N ARG A 51 11.50 5.72 20.17
CA ARG A 51 12.41 6.55 19.34
C ARG A 51 12.68 5.92 17.98
N MET A 52 12.84 4.61 17.91
CA MET A 52 13.01 3.89 16.65
C MET A 52 11.74 3.95 15.80
N GLY A 53 10.58 3.68 16.40
CA GLY A 53 9.27 3.74 15.75
C GLY A 53 8.99 5.10 15.09
N GLN A 54 9.26 6.19 15.81
CA GLN A 54 9.11 7.55 15.27
C GLN A 54 10.00 7.81 14.06
N ARG A 55 11.28 7.41 14.11
CA ARG A 55 12.20 7.52 12.96
C ARG A 55 11.75 6.66 11.79
N ALA A 56 11.28 5.45 12.07
CA ALA A 56 10.69 4.55 11.09
C ALA A 56 9.51 5.21 10.35
N ARG A 57 8.55 5.78 11.07
CA ARG A 57 7.42 6.47 10.43
C ARG A 57 7.86 7.66 9.61
N ALA A 58 8.79 8.48 10.14
CA ALA A 58 9.32 9.62 9.41
C ALA A 58 9.93 9.19 8.06
N ARG A 59 10.69 8.08 8.03
CA ARG A 59 11.20 7.49 6.79
C ARG A 59 10.09 7.04 5.84
N ILE A 60 9.05 6.36 6.35
CA ILE A 60 7.94 5.91 5.52
C ILE A 60 7.18 7.10 4.90
N LEU A 61 6.90 8.15 5.67
CA LEU A 61 6.20 9.33 5.15
C LEU A 61 7.04 10.10 4.12
N ALA A 62 8.37 10.14 4.29
CA ALA A 62 9.25 10.79 3.33
C ALA A 62 9.29 10.06 1.98
N ASP A 63 9.39 8.72 2.01
CA ASP A 63 9.76 7.97 0.80
C ASP A 63 8.62 7.18 0.18
N TYR A 64 7.55 6.87 0.94
CA TYR A 64 6.50 5.93 0.54
C TYR A 64 5.09 6.50 0.66
N ALA A 65 4.93 7.82 0.88
CA ALA A 65 3.62 8.44 0.87
C ALA A 65 2.91 8.24 -0.49
N TRP A 66 1.65 7.81 -0.45
CA TRP A 66 0.87 7.52 -1.66
C TRP A 66 0.81 8.71 -2.60
N ALA A 67 0.50 9.89 -2.06
CA ALA A 67 0.38 11.12 -2.85
C ALA A 67 1.63 11.44 -3.67
N SER A 68 2.83 11.29 -3.09
CA SER A 68 4.08 11.58 -3.83
C SER A 68 4.43 10.48 -4.83
N ARG A 69 4.17 9.21 -4.50
CA ARG A 69 4.46 8.07 -5.40
C ARG A 69 3.52 7.97 -6.59
N PHE A 70 2.28 8.42 -6.45
CA PHE A 70 1.26 8.31 -7.49
C PHE A 70 1.08 9.57 -8.33
N ALA A 71 1.66 10.71 -7.96
CA ALA A 71 1.53 11.96 -8.73
C ALA A 71 1.82 11.80 -10.24
N ARG A 72 2.85 11.01 -10.59
CA ARG A 72 3.17 10.75 -12.00
C ARG A 72 2.13 9.89 -12.70
N LEU A 73 1.53 8.93 -11.99
CA LEU A 73 0.45 8.13 -12.55
C LEU A 73 -0.80 8.99 -12.75
N ASP A 74 -1.13 9.84 -11.79
CA ASP A 74 -2.26 10.76 -11.87
C ASP A 74 -2.14 11.67 -13.10
N GLU A 75 -0.95 12.20 -13.38
CA GLU A 75 -0.67 12.96 -14.61
C GLU A 75 -0.91 12.14 -15.89
N LEU A 76 -0.53 10.86 -15.89
CA LEU A 76 -0.68 10.00 -17.06
C LEU A 76 -2.15 9.65 -17.30
N ILE A 77 -2.90 9.39 -16.23
CA ILE A 77 -4.35 9.15 -16.30
C ILE A 77 -5.05 10.40 -16.84
N ALA A 78 -4.74 11.58 -16.28
CA ALA A 78 -5.33 12.85 -16.73
C ALA A 78 -5.03 13.16 -18.21
N ARG A 79 -3.86 12.75 -18.74
CA ARG A 79 -3.54 12.89 -20.18
C ARG A 79 -4.31 11.92 -21.06
N GLY A 80 -4.62 10.74 -20.55
CA GLY A 80 -5.31 9.66 -21.27
C GLY A 80 -6.83 9.79 -21.27
N GLU A 81 -7.40 10.63 -20.40
CA GLU A 81 -8.82 10.99 -20.39
C GLU A 81 -9.18 11.78 -21.66
N THR A 82 -9.38 11.04 -22.75
CA THR A 82 -10.12 11.53 -23.90
C THR A 82 -11.59 11.49 -23.51
N PRO A 83 -12.37 12.57 -23.71
CA PRO A 83 -13.80 12.56 -23.41
C PRO A 83 -14.45 11.34 -24.05
N ARG A 84 -15.03 10.47 -23.21
CA ARG A 84 -15.76 9.31 -23.73
C ARG A 84 -16.93 9.86 -24.55
N PRO A 85 -17.04 9.54 -25.84
CA PRO A 85 -18.19 9.96 -26.62
C PRO A 85 -19.45 9.47 -25.92
N ALA A 86 -20.50 10.29 -25.95
CA ALA A 86 -21.77 9.95 -25.33
C ALA A 86 -22.21 8.57 -25.82
N PRO A 87 -22.70 7.69 -24.91
CA PRO A 87 -23.20 6.39 -25.33
C PRO A 87 -24.29 6.61 -26.38
N THR A 88 -24.16 5.95 -27.54
CA THR A 88 -25.22 5.92 -28.54
C THR A 88 -26.48 5.38 -27.87
N PRO A 89 -27.63 6.07 -27.96
CA PRO A 89 -28.85 5.60 -27.33
C PRO A 89 -29.12 4.17 -27.81
N ALA A 90 -29.32 3.26 -26.85
CA ALA A 90 -29.57 1.86 -27.13
C ALA A 90 -30.79 1.74 -28.06
N SER A 91 -30.63 1.01 -29.17
CA SER A 91 -31.75 0.60 -30.00
C SER A 91 -32.69 -0.23 -29.12
N THR A 92 -33.87 0.31 -28.83
CA THR A 92 -34.95 -0.44 -28.18
C THR A 92 -35.38 -1.55 -29.12
N SER A 93 -34.91 -2.78 -28.89
CA SER A 93 -35.53 -3.95 -29.49
C SER A 93 -36.98 -4.03 -29.00
N PRO A 94 -37.97 -4.22 -29.89
CA PRO A 94 -39.35 -4.41 -29.47
C PRO A 94 -39.45 -5.67 -28.61
N GLY A 95 -40.12 -5.55 -27.45
CA GLY A 95 -40.37 -6.67 -26.55
C GLY A 95 -41.23 -7.76 -27.20
N PRO A 96 -41.21 -8.99 -26.68
CA PRO A 96 -41.92 -10.12 -27.29
C PRO A 96 -43.43 -9.85 -27.32
N GLU A 97 -44.00 -9.90 -28.53
CA GLU A 97 -45.43 -9.85 -28.80
C GLU A 97 -46.12 -10.98 -28.02
N ALA A 98 -47.05 -10.60 -27.14
CA ALA A 98 -47.79 -11.54 -26.32
C ALA A 98 -48.61 -12.48 -27.22
N ALA A 99 -48.16 -13.73 -27.34
CA ALA A 99 -48.91 -14.79 -27.99
C ALA A 99 -50.29 -14.94 -27.29
N ALA A 100 -51.35 -14.58 -28.00
CA ALA A 100 -52.72 -14.76 -27.56
C ALA A 100 -53.00 -16.26 -27.39
N VAL A 101 -53.23 -16.69 -26.15
CA VAL A 101 -53.83 -17.98 -25.83
C VAL A 101 -55.29 -17.93 -26.28
N SER A 102 -55.60 -18.61 -27.39
CA SER A 102 -56.98 -18.81 -27.82
C SER A 102 -57.50 -20.13 -27.25
N ALA A 103 -58.42 -20.04 -26.29
CA ALA A 103 -59.19 -21.16 -25.79
C ALA A 103 -60.53 -21.25 -26.56
N ARG A 104 -60.65 -22.28 -27.40
CA ARG A 104 -61.82 -23.16 -27.64
C ARG A 104 -61.73 -23.81 -29.02
#